data_AF-A0A2T5BXM0-F1
#
_entry.id   AF-A0A2T5BXM0-F1
#
_cell.length_a   1.000
_cell.length_b   1.000
_cell.length_c   1.000
_cell.angle_alpha   90.00
_cell.angle_beta   90.00
_cell.angle_gamma   90.00
#
_symmetry.space_group_name_H-M   'P 1'
#
loop_
_entity.id
_entity.type
_entity.pdbx_description
1 polymer ?
#
loop_
_entity_poly.entity_id
_entity_poly.type
_entity_poly.pdbx_seq_one_letter_code
_entity_poly.pdbx_strand_id
1 'polypeptide(L)'
;MQTNSTKELLAEVRKSYRLLYSYQKRILDLVDFIGKKYGLNYDGGYPKFSSPGPRNGSGRLDLWAWDWLNMYFYEFHFQNKKAGEDTIYFSIFLMNDSGFFETHNENKIGKTSVSKFAEVEDSTSDLIFVVGKNLWDGWGYNWDEPEFILNESGEKRKGNNKYMIFKHYALDLFEDENGAMKCIKDFEALCKENNIKLKVLDQKI
;
A
#
# COMPACT_ATOMS: atom_id res chain seq x y z
N MET A 1 -34.95 9.69 5.10
CA MET A 1 -33.58 9.87 5.62
C MET A 1 -33.65 9.97 7.12
N GLN A 2 -33.08 9.02 7.85
CA GLN A 2 -32.94 9.13 9.30
C GLN A 2 -31.91 10.24 9.56
N THR A 3 -32.37 11.41 10.01
CA THR A 3 -31.51 12.39 10.64
C THR A 3 -31.05 11.79 11.96
N ASN A 4 -29.93 11.07 11.94
CA ASN A 4 -29.22 10.73 13.18
C ASN A 4 -29.12 12.01 13.99
N SER A 5 -29.52 11.97 15.26
CA SER A 5 -29.28 13.09 16.15
C SER A 5 -27.78 13.41 16.15
N THR A 6 -27.39 14.67 16.31
CA THR A 6 -25.96 15.07 16.38
C THR A 6 -25.20 14.21 17.38
N LYS A 7 -25.85 13.76 18.46
CA LYS A 7 -25.29 12.87 19.47
C LYS A 7 -24.95 11.48 18.92
N GLU A 8 -25.85 10.87 18.13
CA GLU A 8 -25.63 9.58 17.47
C GLU A 8 -24.54 9.68 16.41
N LEU A 9 -24.56 10.73 15.58
CA LEU A 9 -23.51 10.98 14.59
C LEU A 9 -22.13 11.07 15.25
N LEU A 10 -22.00 11.87 16.32
CA LEU A 10 -20.74 12.00 17.05
C LEU A 10 -20.32 10.68 17.73
N ALA A 11 -21.27 9.81 18.08
CA ALA A 11 -20.94 8.48 18.59
C ALA A 11 -20.35 7.58 17.49
N GLU A 12 -20.92 7.58 16.29
CA GLU A 12 -20.39 6.84 15.15
C GLU A 12 -19.02 7.38 14.70
N VAL A 13 -18.80 8.69 14.73
CA VAL A 13 -17.47 9.28 14.47
C VAL A 13 -16.44 8.76 15.47
N ARG A 14 -16.75 8.73 16.77
CA ARG A 14 -15.83 8.18 17.79
C ARG A 14 -15.55 6.68 17.59
N LYS A 15 -16.55 5.90 17.17
CA LYS A 15 -16.36 4.48 16.83
C LYS A 15 -15.44 4.34 15.63
N SER A 16 -15.67 5.13 14.59
CA SER A 16 -14.88 5.12 13.35
C SER A 16 -13.41 5.45 13.62
N TYR A 17 -13.11 6.46 14.45
CA TYR A 17 -11.73 6.76 14.86
C TYR A 17 -11.05 5.60 15.59
N ARG A 18 -11.76 4.93 16.49
CA ARG A 18 -11.21 3.77 17.24
C ARG A 18 -10.98 2.57 16.33
N LEU A 19 -11.93 2.30 15.44
CA LEU A 19 -11.81 1.27 14.42
C LEU A 19 -10.61 1.54 13.51
N LEU A 20 -10.50 2.76 13.00
CA LEU A 20 -9.38 3.17 12.14
C LEU A 20 -8.04 3.06 12.86
N TYR A 21 -7.96 3.46 14.14
CA TYR A 21 -6.74 3.28 14.95
C TYR A 21 -6.34 1.80 15.06
N SER A 22 -7.28 0.94 15.46
CA SER A 22 -7.02 -0.50 15.59
C SER A 22 -6.61 -1.12 14.26
N TYR A 23 -7.26 -0.71 13.17
CA TYR A 23 -6.92 -1.13 11.82
C TYR A 23 -5.49 -0.72 11.44
N GLN A 24 -5.16 0.57 11.53
CA GLN A 24 -3.84 1.09 11.18
C GLN A 24 -2.75 0.43 12.02
N LYS A 25 -2.99 0.20 13.32
CA LYS A 25 -2.05 -0.51 14.18
C LYS A 25 -1.76 -1.92 13.67
N ARG A 26 -2.80 -2.68 13.27
CA ARG A 26 -2.63 -4.02 12.68
C ARG A 26 -1.84 -3.97 11.38
N ILE A 27 -2.09 -2.99 10.51
CA ILE A 27 -1.32 -2.85 9.26
C ILE A 27 0.14 -2.54 9.53
N LEU A 28 0.45 -1.65 10.47
CA LEU A 28 1.83 -1.34 10.83
C LEU A 28 2.56 -2.58 11.35
N ASP A 29 1.92 -3.36 12.22
CA ASP A 29 2.49 -4.60 12.75
C ASP A 29 2.68 -5.66 11.65
N LEU A 30 1.72 -5.78 10.72
CA LEU A 30 1.79 -6.69 9.58
C LEU A 30 2.93 -6.33 8.60
N VAL A 31 3.03 -5.06 8.22
CA VAL A 31 4.08 -4.57 7.31
C VAL A 31 5.47 -4.73 7.94
N ASP A 32 5.62 -4.42 9.24
CA ASP A 32 6.85 -4.67 9.99
C ASP A 32 7.19 -6.16 10.04
N PHE A 33 6.21 -7.03 10.28
CA PHE A 33 6.38 -8.48 10.22
C PHE A 33 6.89 -8.95 8.85
N ILE A 34 6.26 -8.51 7.75
CA ILE A 34 6.67 -8.88 6.37
C ILE A 34 8.11 -8.43 6.11
N GLY A 35 8.44 -7.17 6.42
CA GLY A 35 9.80 -6.64 6.27
C GLY A 35 10.83 -7.47 7.03
N LYS A 36 10.56 -7.78 8.30
CA LYS A 36 11.42 -8.61 9.15
C LYS A 36 11.61 -10.02 8.60
N LYS A 37 10.57 -10.64 8.01
CA LYS A 37 10.69 -11.96 7.36
C LYS A 37 11.64 -11.92 6.16
N TYR A 38 11.77 -10.80 5.45
CA TYR A 38 12.80 -10.62 4.42
C TYR A 38 14.16 -10.11 4.95
N GLY A 39 14.27 -9.85 6.25
CA GLY A 39 15.46 -9.27 6.88
C GLY A 39 15.66 -7.80 6.53
N LEU A 40 14.58 -7.06 6.30
CA LEU A 40 14.60 -5.65 5.94
C LEU A 40 13.96 -4.82 7.05
N ASN A 41 14.54 -3.65 7.34
CA ASN A 41 13.96 -2.69 8.27
C ASN A 41 13.20 -1.61 7.49
N TYR A 42 12.14 -1.08 8.11
CA TYR A 42 11.40 0.06 7.57
C TYR A 42 12.29 1.31 7.45
N ASP A 43 12.18 2.04 6.33
CA ASP A 43 13.00 3.21 6.00
C ASP A 43 12.16 4.45 5.64
N GLY A 44 10.89 4.45 6.03
CA GLY A 44 9.97 5.56 5.78
C GLY A 44 8.94 5.26 4.68
N GLY A 45 8.12 6.25 4.39
CA GLY A 45 6.94 6.05 3.56
C GLY A 45 6.21 7.34 3.24
N TYR A 46 5.33 7.27 2.24
CA TYR A 46 4.62 8.44 1.73
C TYR A 46 3.18 8.09 1.34
N PRO A 47 2.19 8.95 1.66
CA PRO A 47 0.86 8.82 1.07
C PRO A 47 0.93 9.07 -0.43
N LYS A 48 0.11 8.33 -1.17
CA LYS A 48 0.01 8.38 -2.63
C LYS A 48 -1.37 8.89 -3.09
N PHE A 49 -2.38 8.85 -2.21
CA PHE A 49 -3.69 9.40 -2.51
C PHE A 49 -3.77 10.93 -2.34
N SER A 50 -3.20 11.43 -1.24
CA SER A 50 -3.35 12.80 -0.76
C SER A 50 -1.99 13.37 -0.36
N SER A 51 -1.95 14.67 -0.03
CA SER A 51 -0.74 15.28 0.52
C SER A 51 -0.80 15.21 2.04
N PRO A 52 0.21 14.70 2.75
CA PRO A 52 0.09 14.55 4.20
C PRO A 52 -0.01 15.91 4.88
N GLY A 53 -1.01 16.05 5.75
CA GLY A 53 -1.25 17.19 6.61
C GLY A 53 -1.10 16.81 8.08
N PRO A 54 -0.53 17.68 8.93
CA PRO A 54 0.35 18.80 8.59
C PRO A 54 1.75 18.29 8.21
N ARG A 55 2.49 19.03 7.37
CA ARG A 55 3.93 18.79 7.11
C ARG A 55 4.76 19.20 8.34
N ASN A 56 6.06 19.53 8.18
CA ASN A 56 6.94 20.07 9.23
C ASN A 56 6.50 21.48 9.74
N GLY A 57 5.22 21.66 10.12
CA GLY A 57 4.61 22.94 10.48
C GLY A 57 3.14 22.78 10.90
N SER A 58 2.33 23.82 10.71
CA SER A 58 0.90 23.83 11.03
C SER A 58 0.02 23.46 9.83
N GLY A 59 -1.15 22.87 10.11
CA GLY A 59 -2.16 22.58 9.09
C GLY A 59 -2.84 23.86 8.58
N ARG A 60 -3.52 23.75 7.43
CA ARG A 60 -4.37 24.80 6.88
C ARG A 60 -5.80 24.29 6.72
N LEU A 61 -6.77 25.22 6.75
CA LEU A 61 -8.19 24.88 6.65
C LEU A 61 -8.65 24.51 5.24
N ASP A 62 -7.83 24.78 4.23
CA ASP A 62 -8.09 24.42 2.82
C ASP A 62 -7.50 23.06 2.41
N LEU A 63 -6.93 22.31 3.36
CA LEU A 63 -6.51 20.92 3.16
C LEU A 63 -7.73 20.01 2.98
N TRP A 64 -7.57 18.95 2.19
CA TRP A 64 -8.61 17.95 2.03
C TRP A 64 -8.73 17.10 3.29
N ALA A 65 -9.92 16.56 3.56
CA ALA A 65 -10.08 15.57 4.64
C ALA A 65 -9.12 14.38 4.48
N TRP A 66 -8.82 13.99 3.23
CA TRP A 66 -7.85 12.94 2.91
C TRP A 66 -6.42 13.27 3.32
N ASP A 67 -6.04 14.54 3.41
CA ASP A 67 -4.69 14.94 3.84
C ASP A 67 -4.45 14.58 5.32
N TRP A 68 -5.52 14.34 6.09
CA TRP A 68 -5.46 13.91 7.49
C TRP A 68 -5.61 12.38 7.66
N LEU A 69 -5.83 11.65 6.55
CA LEU A 69 -6.06 10.21 6.49
C LEU A 69 -5.01 9.53 5.59
N ASN A 70 -3.74 9.73 5.96
CA ASN A 70 -2.58 9.38 5.12
C ASN A 70 -2.54 7.92 4.63
N MET A 71 -3.10 6.98 5.40
CA MET A 71 -3.04 5.56 5.08
C MET A 71 -4.09 5.09 4.06
N TYR A 72 -4.89 5.97 3.44
CA TYR A 72 -5.85 5.57 2.39
C TYR A 72 -5.17 4.82 1.23
N PHE A 73 -4.06 5.38 0.73
CA PHE A 73 -3.13 4.73 -0.19
C PHE A 73 -1.71 5.16 0.20
N TYR A 74 -0.88 4.25 0.70
CA TYR A 74 0.39 4.59 1.37
C TYR A 74 1.51 3.62 1.02
N GLU A 75 2.67 4.16 0.69
CA GLU A 75 3.90 3.40 0.48
C GLU A 75 4.66 3.22 1.78
N PHE A 76 4.99 1.97 2.11
CA PHE A 76 5.98 1.60 3.12
C PHE A 76 7.26 1.15 2.42
N HIS A 77 8.30 1.98 2.46
CA HIS A 77 9.61 1.66 1.89
C HIS A 77 10.52 1.01 2.93
N PHE A 78 11.30 0.03 2.51
CA PHE A 78 12.26 -0.67 3.34
C PHE A 78 13.69 -0.39 2.89
N GLN A 79 14.64 -0.61 3.81
CA GLN A 79 16.05 -0.41 3.53
C GLN A 79 16.53 -1.22 2.32
N ASN A 80 17.34 -0.58 1.49
CA ASN A 80 17.91 -1.20 0.30
C ASN A 80 18.91 -2.30 0.68
N LYS A 81 18.83 -3.44 -0.02
CA LYS A 81 19.72 -4.59 0.18
C LYS A 81 20.74 -4.69 -0.95
N LYS A 82 22.01 -4.79 -0.62
CA LYS A 82 23.08 -5.11 -1.58
C LYS A 82 23.21 -6.62 -1.75
N ALA A 83 23.30 -7.10 -2.99
CA ALA A 83 23.41 -8.51 -3.31
C ALA A 83 24.46 -8.74 -4.41
N GLY A 84 25.73 -8.54 -4.07
CA GLY A 84 26.82 -8.44 -5.05
C GLY A 84 26.82 -7.05 -5.67
N GLU A 85 26.84 -6.97 -7.00
CA GLU A 85 26.74 -5.70 -7.76
C GLU A 85 25.31 -5.14 -7.79
N ASP A 86 24.32 -5.96 -7.44
CA ASP A 86 22.92 -5.59 -7.50
C ASP A 86 22.45 -4.85 -6.24
N THR A 87 21.62 -3.84 -6.44
CA THR A 87 20.85 -3.16 -5.38
C THR A 87 19.41 -3.59 -5.49
N ILE A 88 18.88 -4.15 -4.40
CA ILE A 88 17.48 -4.57 -4.29
C ILE A 88 16.73 -3.54 -3.46
N TYR A 89 15.64 -3.05 -4.03
CA TYR A 89 14.68 -2.12 -3.42
C TYR A 89 13.40 -2.89 -3.11
N PHE A 90 12.75 -2.57 -2.00
CA PHE A 90 11.48 -3.20 -1.64
C PHE A 90 10.56 -2.19 -0.98
N SER A 91 9.31 -2.14 -1.44
CA SER A 91 8.22 -1.41 -0.80
C SER A 91 6.97 -2.27 -0.76
N ILE A 92 6.10 -1.98 0.20
CA ILE A 92 4.73 -2.47 0.25
C ILE A 92 3.82 -1.26 0.16
N PHE A 93 2.86 -1.26 -0.76
CA PHE A 93 1.83 -0.24 -0.82
C PHE A 93 0.54 -0.78 -0.20
N LEU A 94 -0.03 -0.06 0.73
CA LEU A 94 -1.37 -0.31 1.24
C LEU A 94 -2.36 0.49 0.40
N MET A 95 -3.30 -0.18 -0.25
CA MET A 95 -4.47 0.44 -0.89
C MET A 95 -5.72 -0.03 -0.15
N ASN A 96 -6.43 0.86 0.55
CA ASN A 96 -7.62 0.46 1.32
C ASN A 96 -8.90 0.42 0.50
N ASP A 97 -8.94 1.11 -0.65
CA ASP A 97 -10.16 1.29 -1.42
C ASP A 97 -9.80 1.60 -2.88
N SER A 98 -10.03 0.63 -3.75
CA SER A 98 -9.83 0.72 -5.20
C SER A 98 -10.90 1.57 -5.91
N GLY A 99 -12.05 1.84 -5.27
CA GLY A 99 -13.25 2.36 -5.92
C GLY A 99 -13.09 3.76 -6.52
N PHE A 100 -12.21 4.60 -5.94
CA PHE A 100 -11.79 5.83 -6.61
C PHE A 100 -11.10 5.55 -7.94
N PHE A 101 -10.12 4.64 -7.94
CA PHE A 101 -9.24 4.41 -9.08
C PHE A 101 -9.97 3.73 -10.23
N GLU A 102 -10.84 2.77 -9.93
CA GLU A 102 -11.74 2.12 -10.89
C GLU A 102 -12.61 3.17 -11.60
N THR A 103 -13.38 3.94 -10.83
CA THR A 103 -14.31 4.91 -11.41
C THR A 103 -13.56 6.07 -12.09
N HIS A 104 -12.40 6.47 -11.58
CA HIS A 104 -11.58 7.52 -12.19
C HIS A 104 -10.97 7.07 -13.52
N ASN A 105 -10.60 5.79 -13.66
CA ASN A 105 -10.07 5.26 -14.91
C ASN A 105 -11.09 5.37 -16.04
N GLU A 106 -12.37 5.14 -15.74
CA GLU A 106 -13.47 5.20 -16.71
C GLU A 106 -14.01 6.62 -16.93
N ASN A 107 -14.32 7.34 -15.85
CA ASN A 107 -15.17 8.54 -15.89
C ASN A 107 -14.49 9.82 -15.37
N LYS A 108 -13.19 9.77 -15.06
CA LYS A 108 -12.39 10.92 -14.59
C LYS A 108 -13.07 11.73 -13.49
N ILE A 109 -13.23 11.14 -12.30
CA ILE A 109 -13.80 11.79 -11.12
C ILE A 109 -12.75 12.49 -10.24
N GLY A 110 -13.16 13.44 -9.39
CA GLY A 110 -12.26 14.06 -8.41
C GLY A 110 -12.12 13.23 -7.12
N LYS A 111 -10.94 13.25 -6.50
CA LYS A 111 -10.65 12.53 -5.23
C LYS A 111 -11.54 12.95 -4.05
N THR A 112 -12.12 14.15 -4.09
CA THR A 112 -13.04 14.65 -3.06
C THR A 112 -14.51 14.32 -3.35
N SER A 113 -14.81 13.72 -4.51
CA SER A 113 -16.17 13.29 -4.89
C SER A 113 -16.44 11.88 -4.40
N VAL A 114 -16.38 11.65 -3.09
CA VAL A 114 -16.46 10.31 -2.46
C VAL A 114 -17.74 9.56 -2.84
N SER A 115 -18.86 10.28 -3.00
CA SER A 115 -20.14 9.68 -3.44
C SER A 115 -20.16 9.22 -4.91
N LYS A 116 -19.06 9.39 -5.65
CA LYS A 116 -18.88 8.90 -7.01
C LYS A 116 -17.85 7.77 -7.08
N PHE A 117 -17.30 7.32 -5.95
CA PHE A 117 -16.44 6.14 -5.96
C PHE A 117 -17.31 4.92 -6.28
N ALA A 118 -16.67 3.80 -6.64
CA ALA A 118 -17.39 2.54 -6.73
C ALA A 118 -18.02 2.19 -5.37
N GLU A 119 -19.02 1.32 -5.39
CA GLU A 119 -19.66 0.86 -4.15
C GLU A 119 -18.63 0.16 -3.26
N VAL A 120 -18.79 0.31 -1.94
CA VAL A 120 -17.79 -0.16 -0.96
C VAL A 120 -17.68 -1.68 -1.00
N GLU A 121 -18.78 -2.37 -1.29
CA GLU A 121 -18.85 -3.83 -1.39
C GLU A 121 -18.14 -4.39 -2.63
N ASP A 122 -17.98 -3.58 -3.69
CA ASP A 122 -17.31 -3.97 -4.93
C ASP A 122 -15.83 -3.56 -4.96
N SER A 123 -15.43 -2.63 -4.08
CA SER A 123 -14.07 -2.12 -3.98
C SER A 123 -13.15 -3.07 -3.21
N THR A 124 -11.88 -3.16 -3.61
CA THR A 124 -10.88 -4.02 -2.97
C THR A 124 -9.97 -3.25 -2.02
N SER A 125 -9.38 -3.99 -1.08
CA SER A 125 -8.27 -3.54 -0.24
C SER A 125 -7.09 -4.50 -0.42
N ASP A 126 -5.93 -3.96 -0.77
CA ASP A 126 -4.77 -4.76 -1.18
C ASP A 126 -3.47 -4.28 -0.52
N LEU A 127 -2.57 -5.23 -0.29
CA LEU A 127 -1.15 -4.96 -0.17
C LEU A 127 -0.47 -5.24 -1.51
N ILE A 128 0.18 -4.23 -2.07
CA ILE A 128 0.93 -4.34 -3.32
C ILE A 128 2.41 -4.45 -2.97
N PHE A 129 2.99 -5.62 -3.18
CA PHE A 129 4.41 -5.85 -2.93
C PHE A 129 5.17 -5.42 -4.18
N VAL A 130 6.20 -4.59 -4.01
CA VAL A 130 7.02 -4.08 -5.10
C VAL A 130 8.47 -4.36 -4.80
N VAL A 131 9.17 -4.99 -5.76
CA VAL A 131 10.62 -5.18 -5.67
C VAL A 131 11.31 -4.67 -6.92
N GLY A 132 12.43 -4.00 -6.72
CA GLY A 132 13.28 -3.49 -7.78
C GLY A 132 14.69 -4.04 -7.69
N LYS A 133 15.29 -4.41 -8.82
CA LYS A 133 16.69 -4.76 -8.99
C LYS A 133 17.36 -3.71 -9.85
N ASN A 134 18.26 -2.92 -9.25
CA ASN A 134 18.96 -1.79 -9.89
C ASN A 134 18.04 -0.76 -10.56
N LEU A 135 16.76 -0.76 -10.17
CA LEU A 135 15.71 0.09 -10.72
C LEU A 135 14.73 0.42 -9.61
N TRP A 136 14.42 1.71 -9.47
CA TRP A 136 13.36 2.20 -8.61
C TRP A 136 12.71 3.40 -9.30
N ASP A 137 11.74 3.11 -10.17
CA ASP A 137 11.08 4.05 -11.06
C ASP A 137 9.57 3.77 -11.05
N GLY A 138 8.84 4.58 -10.28
CA GLY A 138 7.41 4.40 -10.01
C GLY A 138 6.56 4.30 -11.27
N TRP A 139 5.40 3.64 -11.18
CA TRP A 139 4.37 3.62 -12.22
C TRP A 139 3.60 4.94 -12.21
N GLY A 140 3.96 5.84 -13.14
CA GLY A 140 3.53 7.22 -13.13
C GLY A 140 4.29 8.08 -12.13
N TYR A 141 3.84 9.33 -11.96
CA TYR A 141 4.49 10.29 -11.07
C TYR A 141 4.28 9.95 -9.59
N ASN A 142 3.10 9.42 -9.23
CA ASN A 142 2.71 9.16 -7.85
C ASN A 142 2.33 7.70 -7.59
N TRP A 143 2.80 6.76 -8.41
CA TRP A 143 2.35 5.35 -8.34
C TRP A 143 0.85 5.23 -8.62
N ASP A 144 0.34 6.05 -9.55
CA ASP A 144 -1.08 6.26 -9.85
C ASP A 144 -1.46 5.84 -11.28
N GLU A 145 -0.56 5.19 -12.01
CA GLU A 145 -0.90 4.59 -13.30
C GLU A 145 -1.86 3.40 -13.10
N PRO A 146 -2.90 3.28 -13.95
CA PRO A 146 -3.89 2.20 -13.86
C PRO A 146 -3.25 0.81 -13.86
N GLU A 147 -2.15 0.61 -14.60
CA GLU A 147 -1.43 -0.67 -14.61
C GLU A 147 -1.01 -1.09 -13.20
N PHE A 148 -0.45 -0.16 -12.41
CA PHE A 148 0.02 -0.46 -11.06
C PHE A 148 -1.13 -0.65 -10.07
N ILE A 149 -2.20 0.13 -10.24
CA ILE A 149 -3.29 0.17 -9.27
C ILE A 149 -4.31 -0.95 -9.48
N LEU A 150 -4.61 -1.31 -10.74
CA LEU A 150 -5.76 -2.15 -11.07
C LEU A 150 -5.36 -3.54 -11.58
N ASN A 151 -4.11 -3.75 -12.02
CA ASN A 151 -3.68 -5.08 -12.44
C ASN A 151 -3.16 -5.89 -11.24
N GLU A 152 -3.41 -7.19 -11.23
CA GLU A 152 -2.92 -8.10 -10.19
C GLU A 152 -1.39 -8.11 -10.08
N SER A 153 -0.69 -7.93 -11.19
CA SER A 153 0.78 -7.86 -11.23
C SER A 153 1.27 -7.09 -12.45
N GLY A 154 2.55 -6.73 -12.45
CA GLY A 154 3.20 -6.10 -13.58
C GLY A 154 4.70 -6.01 -13.44
N GLU A 155 5.36 -5.64 -14.53
CA GLU A 155 6.81 -5.62 -14.62
C GLU A 155 7.36 -4.44 -15.45
N LYS A 156 8.54 -3.95 -15.09
CA LYS A 156 9.32 -2.99 -15.90
C LYS A 156 10.75 -3.45 -16.08
N ARG A 157 11.22 -3.48 -17.32
CA ARG A 157 12.61 -3.75 -17.71
C ARG A 157 13.25 -2.50 -18.30
N LYS A 158 14.47 -2.17 -17.87
CA LYS A 158 15.30 -1.10 -18.48
C LYS A 158 16.70 -1.63 -18.83
N GLY A 159 16.83 -2.25 -20.00
CA GLY A 159 18.05 -2.96 -20.38
C GLY A 159 18.21 -4.29 -19.63
N ASN A 160 19.43 -4.82 -19.58
CA ASN A 160 19.62 -6.24 -19.26
C ASN A 160 19.64 -6.58 -17.76
N ASN A 161 19.87 -5.61 -16.85
CA ASN A 161 20.01 -5.88 -15.41
C ASN A 161 19.24 -4.89 -14.51
N LYS A 162 18.26 -4.19 -15.06
CA LYS A 162 17.38 -3.27 -14.32
C LYS A 162 15.94 -3.74 -14.46
N TYR A 163 15.35 -4.11 -13.35
CA TYR A 163 14.04 -4.74 -13.34
C TYR A 163 13.22 -4.30 -12.13
N MET A 164 11.91 -4.18 -12.30
CA MET A 164 10.97 -4.01 -11.20
C MET A 164 9.75 -4.88 -11.46
N ILE A 165 9.19 -5.44 -10.41
CA ILE A 165 7.92 -6.16 -10.43
C ILE A 165 7.06 -5.71 -9.27
N PHE A 166 5.76 -5.83 -9.46
CA PHE A 166 4.81 -5.78 -8.37
C PHE A 166 3.80 -6.93 -8.45
N LYS A 167 3.21 -7.25 -7.30
CA LYS A 167 2.06 -8.15 -7.20
C LYS A 167 1.14 -7.70 -6.08
N HIS A 168 -0.16 -7.74 -6.36
CA HIS A 168 -1.24 -7.45 -5.42
C HIS A 168 -1.59 -8.70 -4.61
N TYR A 169 -1.92 -8.47 -3.35
CA TYR A 169 -2.47 -9.46 -2.46
C TYR A 169 -3.64 -8.83 -1.71
N ALA A 170 -4.82 -9.44 -1.85
CA ALA A 170 -6.00 -9.04 -1.10
C ALA A 170 -5.69 -9.07 0.41
N LEU A 171 -6.14 -8.03 1.11
CA LEU A 171 -5.76 -7.80 2.50
C LEU A 171 -6.33 -8.85 3.46
N ASP A 172 -7.44 -9.49 3.07
CA ASP A 172 -8.07 -10.59 3.81
C ASP A 172 -7.19 -11.87 3.85
N LEU A 173 -6.26 -12.03 2.91
CA LEU A 173 -5.26 -13.11 2.94
C LEU A 173 -4.27 -12.98 4.12
N PHE A 174 -4.23 -11.83 4.81
CA PHE A 174 -3.35 -11.56 5.93
C PHE A 174 -4.07 -11.63 7.29
N GLU A 175 -5.17 -12.39 7.38
CA GLU A 175 -5.90 -12.59 8.64
C GLU A 175 -5.02 -13.19 9.74
N ASP A 176 -4.14 -14.12 9.38
CA ASP A 176 -3.22 -14.80 10.30
C ASP A 176 -1.79 -14.91 9.75
N GLU A 177 -0.88 -15.43 10.58
CA GLU A 177 0.52 -15.61 10.21
C GLU A 177 0.69 -16.60 9.04
N ASN A 178 -0.15 -17.62 8.93
CA ASN A 178 -0.04 -18.63 7.87
C ASN A 178 -0.41 -18.04 6.51
N GLY A 179 -1.48 -17.26 6.44
CA GLY A 179 -1.91 -16.52 5.26
C GLY A 179 -0.85 -15.52 4.83
N ALA A 180 -0.35 -14.71 5.77
CA ALA A 180 0.76 -13.79 5.51
C ALA A 180 2.01 -14.51 4.97
N MET A 181 2.39 -15.64 5.57
CA MET A 181 3.55 -16.42 5.12
C MET A 181 3.35 -17.06 3.74
N LYS A 182 2.11 -17.39 3.34
CA LYS A 182 1.82 -17.84 1.97
C LYS A 182 2.10 -16.72 0.96
N CYS A 183 1.57 -15.51 1.19
CA CYS A 183 1.82 -14.36 0.32
C CYS A 183 3.32 -14.00 0.24
N ILE A 184 4.02 -14.02 1.37
CA ILE A 184 5.47 -13.77 1.44
C ILE A 184 6.26 -14.78 0.59
N LYS A 185 5.94 -16.07 0.69
CA LYS A 185 6.63 -17.13 -0.06
C LYS A 185 6.28 -17.11 -1.55
N ASP A 186 5.03 -16.80 -1.88
CA ASP A 186 4.59 -16.61 -3.26
C ASP A 186 5.37 -15.45 -3.93
N PHE A 187 5.49 -14.32 -3.24
CA PHE A 187 6.29 -13.20 -3.75
C PHE A 187 7.78 -13.53 -3.86
N GLU A 188 8.35 -14.28 -2.89
CA GLU A 188 9.73 -14.76 -2.98
C GLU A 188 9.94 -15.65 -4.22
N ALA A 189 8.99 -16.53 -4.54
CA ALA A 189 9.04 -17.38 -5.72
C ALA A 189 9.04 -16.52 -7.00
N LEU A 190 8.14 -15.53 -7.09
CA LEU A 190 8.11 -14.57 -8.20
C LEU A 190 9.42 -13.79 -8.36
N CYS A 191 10.03 -13.37 -7.24
CA CYS A 191 11.34 -12.72 -7.23
C CYS A 191 12.42 -13.65 -7.80
N LYS A 192 12.42 -14.92 -7.38
CA LYS A 192 13.40 -15.93 -7.79
C LYS A 192 13.30 -16.23 -9.29
N GLU A 193 12.09 -16.37 -9.83
CA GLU A 193 11.84 -16.55 -11.27
C GLU A 193 12.42 -15.40 -12.10
N ASN A 194 12.44 -14.20 -11.53
CA ASN A 194 12.98 -13.00 -12.15
C ASN A 194 14.43 -12.68 -11.77
N ASN A 195 15.15 -13.62 -11.16
CA ASN A 195 16.54 -13.46 -10.73
C ASN A 195 16.77 -12.27 -9.76
N ILE A 196 15.78 -11.98 -8.91
CA ILE A 196 15.85 -11.00 -7.82
C ILE A 196 16.15 -11.75 -6.52
N LYS A 197 17.20 -11.34 -5.80
CA LYS A 197 17.67 -11.97 -4.55
C LYS A 197 16.96 -11.40 -3.31
N LEU A 198 15.64 -11.47 -3.28
CA LEU A 198 14.83 -11.25 -2.08
C LEU A 198 14.48 -12.62 -1.49
N LYS A 199 14.89 -12.89 -0.24
CA LYS A 199 14.73 -14.21 0.37
C LYS A 199 14.19 -14.10 1.78
N VAL A 200 13.32 -15.04 2.14
CA VAL A 200 12.82 -15.17 3.51
C VAL A 200 13.95 -15.66 4.41
N LEU A 201 14.07 -15.07 5.61
CA LEU A 201 14.95 -15.55 6.65
C LEU A 201 14.29 -16.72 7.38
N ASP A 202 14.92 -17.89 7.31
CA ASP A 202 14.59 -19.00 8.22
C ASP A 202 15.00 -18.58 9.63
N GLN A 203 14.04 -18.17 10.46
CA GLN A 203 14.30 -18.00 11.88
C GLN A 203 14.55 -19.39 12.47
N LYS A 204 15.81 -19.68 12.82
CA LYS A 204 16.08 -20.70 13.84
C LYS A 204 15.47 -20.17 15.15
N ILE A 205 14.41 -20.85 15.60
CA ILE A 205 13.90 -20.75 16.96
C ILE A 205 15.02 -21.16 17.93
#